data_AF-A0A8J8AG10-F1
#
_entry.id   AF-A0A8J8AG10-F1
#
_cell.length_a   1.000
_cell.length_b   1.000
_cell.length_c   1.000
_cell.angle_alpha   90.00
_cell.angle_beta   90.00
_cell.angle_gamma   90.00
#
_symmetry.space_group_name_H-M   'P 1'
#
loop_
_entity.id
_entity.type
_entity.pdbx_description
1 polymer ?
#
loop_
_entity_poly.entity_id
_entity_poly.type
_entity_poly.pdbx_seq_one_letter_code
_entity_poly.pdbx_strand_id
1 'polypeptide(L)'
;MKVLSITPSSKLSSFLRRELVKAAEEFSSKIEAEENLIILPKEEKAEFGTFLCSSSIIAGKHIGRTYYEGLMFSTSRKFEKEAEITAKELLLEPKEYRVEVDVSGAGTLKLPGFRLKNGILLLYILPKYIFEFSQENLTLVTQEDYAQITFSPLEYGFRGEVSLSLNKAKEVRILLKGNKAEEFLFWDNESGSFTYNFIDEPLAIISHEKLITPKEFARSLGKVSIISGHGEFEIVGEMVLSLKKEVRESIKLAVTF
;
A
#
# COMPACT_ATOMS: atom_id res chain seq x y z
N MET A 1 -8.72 -12.26 12.68
CA MET A 1 -7.65 -11.39 12.15
C MET A 1 -6.57 -12.24 11.51
N LYS A 2 -6.00 -11.84 10.38
CA LYS A 2 -4.88 -12.56 9.75
C LYS A 2 -3.55 -12.04 10.26
N VAL A 3 -2.65 -12.94 10.64
CA VAL A 3 -1.31 -12.59 11.12
C VAL A 3 -0.29 -12.71 9.99
N LEU A 4 0.48 -11.65 9.78
CA LEU A 4 1.57 -11.57 8.80
C LEU A 4 2.89 -11.36 9.53
N SER A 5 3.82 -12.31 9.39
CA SER A 5 5.22 -12.11 9.79
C SER A 5 6.02 -11.61 8.59
N ILE A 6 6.56 -10.40 8.67
CA ILE A 6 7.28 -9.76 7.57
C ILE A 6 8.76 -9.72 7.89
N THR A 7 9.50 -10.65 7.28
CA THR A 7 10.96 -10.69 7.32
C THR A 7 11.54 -10.69 5.88
N PRO A 8 12.77 -10.19 5.68
CA PRO A 8 13.42 -10.21 4.37
C PRO A 8 13.68 -11.64 3.91
N SER A 9 13.45 -11.92 2.63
CA SER A 9 13.63 -13.28 2.09
C SER A 9 15.08 -13.64 1.75
N SER A 10 16.06 -12.73 1.92
CA SER A 10 17.40 -12.95 1.38
C SER A 10 18.27 -13.79 2.32
N LYS A 11 18.83 -14.89 1.79
CA LYS A 11 19.82 -15.75 2.48
C LYS A 11 21.17 -15.05 2.76
N LEU A 12 21.39 -13.89 2.12
CA LEU A 12 22.63 -13.10 2.16
C LEU A 12 22.61 -11.98 3.22
N SER A 13 21.73 -12.07 4.21
CA SER A 13 21.67 -11.09 5.29
C SER A 13 22.88 -11.21 6.23
N SER A 14 23.41 -10.06 6.69
CA SER A 14 24.44 -10.01 7.73
C SER A 14 23.99 -10.75 9.01
N PHE A 15 24.94 -11.18 9.84
CA PHE A 15 24.66 -11.91 11.09
C PHE A 15 23.62 -11.20 11.97
N LEU A 16 23.80 -9.89 12.21
CA LEU A 16 22.82 -9.08 12.96
C LEU A 16 21.42 -9.12 12.35
N ARG A 17 21.31 -9.07 11.01
CA ARG A 17 20.01 -9.12 10.35
C ARG A 17 19.34 -10.49 10.51
N ARG A 18 20.11 -11.58 10.60
CA ARG A 18 19.56 -12.92 10.90
C ARG A 18 19.00 -13.02 12.32
N GLU A 19 19.69 -12.44 13.30
CA GLU A 19 19.20 -12.41 14.68
C GLU A 19 17.88 -11.65 14.80
N LEU A 20 17.75 -10.49 14.12
CA LEU A 20 16.51 -9.72 14.12
C LEU A 20 15.35 -10.48 13.45
N VAL A 21 15.64 -11.18 12.34
CA VAL A 21 14.67 -12.03 11.64
C VAL A 21 14.18 -13.13 12.57
N LYS A 22 15.11 -13.86 13.18
CA LYS A 22 14.80 -14.94 14.12
C LYS A 22 13.99 -14.43 15.31
N ALA A 23 14.36 -13.27 15.86
CA ALA A 23 13.61 -12.66 16.97
C ALA A 23 12.17 -12.30 16.58
N ALA A 24 11.95 -11.72 15.40
CA ALA A 24 10.61 -11.39 14.91
C ALA A 24 9.77 -12.64 14.61
N GLU A 25 10.37 -13.68 14.03
CA GLU A 25 9.70 -14.96 13.74
C GLU A 25 9.34 -15.73 15.02
N GLU A 26 10.29 -15.84 15.96
CA GLU A 26 10.05 -16.46 17.27
C GLU A 26 8.96 -15.72 18.05
N PHE A 27 8.97 -14.38 18.00
CA PHE A 27 7.93 -13.59 18.62
C PHE A 27 6.57 -13.82 17.95
N SER A 28 6.55 -13.80 16.61
CA SER A 28 5.33 -14.03 15.83
C SER A 28 4.68 -15.38 16.11
N SER A 29 5.47 -16.42 16.38
CA SER A 29 4.95 -17.75 16.69
C SER A 29 4.29 -17.88 18.06
N LYS A 30 4.44 -16.86 18.93
CA LYS A 30 3.99 -16.88 20.33
C LYS A 30 2.89 -15.88 20.64
N ILE A 31 2.48 -15.08 19.66
CA ILE A 31 1.34 -14.17 19.85
C ILE A 31 0.06 -14.84 19.38
N GLU A 32 -1.05 -14.43 19.97
CA GLU A 32 -2.39 -14.76 19.51
C GLU A 32 -3.06 -13.46 19.05
N ALA A 33 -3.79 -13.52 17.93
CA ALA A 33 -4.47 -12.37 17.37
C ALA A 33 -5.93 -12.72 17.08
N GLU A 34 -6.83 -12.02 17.76
CA GLU A 34 -8.28 -12.10 17.59
C GLU A 34 -8.77 -10.78 16.99
N GLU A 35 -10.04 -10.74 16.54
CA GLU A 35 -10.65 -9.68 15.72
C GLU A 35 -10.08 -8.26 15.91
N ASN A 36 -9.96 -7.79 17.14
CA ASN A 36 -9.45 -6.48 17.53
C ASN A 36 -8.49 -6.55 18.74
N LEU A 37 -7.83 -7.69 18.95
CA LEU A 37 -7.00 -7.94 20.13
C LEU A 37 -5.72 -8.69 19.74
N ILE A 38 -4.59 -8.22 20.24
CA ILE A 38 -3.33 -8.98 20.20
C ILE A 38 -2.92 -9.37 21.61
N ILE A 39 -2.75 -10.67 21.85
CA ILE A 39 -2.30 -11.22 23.13
C ILE A 39 -0.80 -11.53 23.03
N LEU A 40 -0.04 -10.91 23.92
CA LEU A 40 1.40 -11.07 24.03
C LEU A 40 1.75 -12.31 24.87
N PRO A 41 2.91 -12.95 24.62
CA PRO A 41 3.35 -14.12 25.38
C PRO A 41 3.58 -13.84 26.86
N LYS A 42 3.85 -12.57 27.20
CA LYS A 42 3.99 -12.06 28.55
C LYS A 42 3.64 -10.57 28.57
N GLU A 43 3.47 -10.03 29.76
CA GLU A 43 3.32 -8.59 29.93
C GLU A 43 4.59 -7.88 29.43
N GLU A 44 4.40 -6.93 28.52
CA GLU A 44 5.49 -6.20 27.89
C GLU A 44 5.21 -4.69 27.94
N LYS A 45 6.28 -3.93 28.02
CA LYS A 45 6.22 -2.48 27.86
C LYS A 45 6.29 -2.15 26.37
N ALA A 46 5.24 -1.49 25.88
CA ALA A 46 5.04 -1.17 24.47
C ALA A 46 4.78 0.32 24.27
N GLU A 47 5.33 0.88 23.21
CA GLU A 47 5.04 2.24 22.75
C GLU A 47 3.95 2.16 21.69
N PHE A 48 2.82 2.81 21.93
CA PHE A 48 1.76 2.93 20.94
C PHE A 48 2.01 4.16 20.05
N GLY A 49 1.72 4.04 18.76
CA GLY A 49 1.78 5.16 17.83
C GLY A 49 1.78 4.74 16.36
N THR A 50 2.42 5.54 15.53
CA THR A 50 2.40 5.38 14.07
C THR A 50 3.78 5.01 13.53
N PHE A 51 3.86 3.92 12.78
CA PHE A 51 5.04 3.53 12.02
C PHE A 51 5.04 4.16 10.63
N LEU A 52 6.11 4.87 10.31
CA LEU A 52 6.37 5.47 9.01
C LEU A 52 7.57 4.77 8.37
N CYS A 53 7.37 4.24 7.17
CA CYS A 53 8.44 3.71 6.34
C CYS A 53 8.32 4.27 4.93
N SER A 54 9.40 4.81 4.38
CA SER A 54 9.45 5.24 2.99
C SER A 54 10.64 4.62 2.30
N SER A 55 10.44 4.19 1.06
CA SER A 55 11.52 3.71 0.22
C SER A 55 11.51 4.38 -1.14
N SER A 56 12.70 4.78 -1.60
CA SER A 56 12.90 5.41 -2.90
C SER A 56 14.07 4.75 -3.64
N ILE A 57 14.04 4.80 -4.97
CA ILE A 57 15.12 4.33 -5.83
C ILE A 57 16.22 5.40 -5.85
N ILE A 58 17.48 5.01 -5.61
CA ILE A 58 18.65 5.91 -5.66
C ILE A 58 19.48 5.74 -6.95
N ALA A 59 19.10 4.78 -7.81
CA ALA A 59 19.88 4.28 -8.96
C ALA A 59 21.15 3.47 -8.58
N GLY A 60 21.51 2.52 -9.44
CA GLY A 60 22.72 1.71 -9.34
C GLY A 60 23.96 2.59 -9.49
N LYS A 61 24.76 2.70 -8.43
CA LYS A 61 25.94 3.57 -8.41
C LYS A 61 27.07 2.92 -9.22
N HIS A 62 27.58 3.62 -10.24
CA HIS A 62 28.88 3.31 -10.84
C HIS A 62 29.96 3.46 -9.75
N ILE A 63 30.59 2.36 -9.35
CA ILE A 63 31.83 2.37 -8.57
C ILE A 63 32.90 1.73 -9.45
N GLY A 64 33.61 2.55 -10.22
CA GLY A 64 34.65 2.10 -11.15
C GLY A 64 34.12 1.44 -12.43
N ARG A 65 34.85 0.43 -12.94
CA ARG A 65 34.55 -0.35 -14.17
C ARG A 65 33.49 -1.44 -13.99
N THR A 66 32.92 -1.57 -12.79
CA THR A 66 31.98 -2.65 -12.48
C THR A 66 30.55 -2.11 -12.51
N TYR A 67 29.74 -2.63 -13.43
CA TYR A 67 28.32 -2.37 -13.51
C TYR A 67 27.61 -3.22 -12.44
N TYR A 68 26.89 -2.58 -11.51
CA TYR A 68 25.94 -3.30 -10.65
C TYR A 68 24.55 -3.18 -11.30
N GLU A 69 24.16 -4.17 -12.09
CA GLU A 69 22.77 -4.34 -12.52
C GLU A 69 21.92 -4.58 -11.26
N GLY A 70 21.25 -3.53 -10.77
CA GLY A 70 20.37 -3.66 -9.61
C GLY A 70 19.79 -2.32 -9.14
N LEU A 71 18.46 -2.27 -8.98
CA LEU A 71 17.78 -1.17 -8.30
C LEU A 71 18.25 -1.13 -6.83
N MET A 72 18.93 -0.06 -6.43
CA MET A 72 19.21 0.23 -5.03
C MET A 72 18.11 1.08 -4.42
N PHE A 73 17.63 0.64 -3.26
CA PHE A 73 16.62 1.33 -2.47
C PHE A 73 17.26 2.05 -1.29
N SER A 74 16.91 3.32 -1.11
CA SER A 74 16.99 3.98 0.20
C SER A 74 15.74 3.60 0.96
N THR A 75 15.85 3.24 2.24
CA THR A 75 14.68 3.05 3.09
C THR A 75 14.86 3.83 4.39
N SER A 76 13.96 4.78 4.64
CA SER A 76 13.83 5.47 5.91
C SER A 76 12.71 4.81 6.74
N ARG A 77 12.90 4.79 8.06
CA ARG A 77 11.96 4.21 9.02
C ARG A 77 11.92 5.08 10.26
N LYS A 78 10.73 5.33 10.78
CA LYS A 78 10.51 6.11 12.00
C LYS A 78 9.27 5.56 12.70
N PHE A 79 9.33 5.45 14.02
CA PHE A 79 8.16 5.20 14.84
C PHE A 79 7.83 6.47 15.61
N GLU A 80 6.64 7.01 15.40
CA GLU A 80 6.14 8.21 16.06
C GLU A 80 5.30 7.78 17.26
N LYS A 81 5.93 7.85 18.45
CA LYS A 81 5.30 7.49 19.71
C LYS A 81 4.22 8.49 20.09
N GLU A 82 3.05 7.99 20.43
CA GLU A 82 1.92 8.76 20.95
C GLU A 82 1.71 8.47 22.44
N ALA A 83 1.84 7.20 22.85
CA ALA A 83 1.66 6.77 24.23
C ALA A 83 2.62 5.62 24.59
N GLU A 84 2.64 5.29 25.88
CA GLU A 84 3.39 4.16 26.41
C GLU A 84 2.49 3.35 27.33
N ILE A 85 2.46 2.04 27.14
CA ILE A 85 1.62 1.13 27.90
C ILE A 85 2.46 -0.04 28.39
N THR A 86 2.00 -0.68 29.46
CA THR A 86 2.49 -2.00 29.88
C THR A 86 1.27 -2.91 29.95
N ALA A 87 1.23 -3.91 29.08
CA ALA A 87 0.07 -4.77 28.95
C ALA A 87 0.48 -6.13 28.39
N LYS A 88 -0.31 -7.15 28.74
CA LYS A 88 -0.29 -8.46 28.06
C LYS A 88 -1.25 -8.47 26.86
N GLU A 89 -2.31 -7.67 26.93
CA GLU A 89 -3.38 -7.60 25.94
C GLU A 89 -3.38 -6.22 25.29
N LEU A 90 -3.28 -6.18 23.96
CA LEU A 90 -3.26 -4.96 23.16
C LEU A 90 -4.58 -4.84 22.40
N LEU A 91 -5.48 -3.99 22.91
CA LEU A 91 -6.73 -3.66 22.22
C LEU A 91 -6.44 -2.77 21.01
N LEU A 92 -7.06 -3.11 19.88
CA LEU A 92 -6.88 -2.44 18.60
C LEU A 92 -8.14 -1.64 18.28
N GLU A 93 -7.96 -0.33 18.11
CA GLU A 93 -9.00 0.55 17.60
C GLU A 93 -8.78 0.81 16.10
N PRO A 94 -9.84 0.97 15.28
CA PRO A 94 -9.66 1.45 13.92
C PRO A 94 -8.89 2.77 13.89
N LYS A 95 -7.78 2.80 13.16
CA LYS A 95 -6.91 3.96 12.97
C LYS A 95 -6.56 4.11 11.51
N GLU A 96 -6.35 5.35 11.08
CA GLU A 96 -6.00 5.63 9.69
C GLU A 96 -4.65 4.99 9.37
N TYR A 97 -4.57 4.46 8.17
CA TYR A 97 -3.34 3.90 7.64
C TYR A 97 -3.23 4.28 6.16
N ARG A 98 -2.03 4.22 5.60
CA ARG A 98 -1.80 4.44 4.17
C ARG A 98 -0.65 3.58 3.69
N VAL A 99 -0.90 2.77 2.67
CA VAL A 99 0.06 1.91 2.00
C VAL A 99 0.05 2.29 0.53
N GLU A 100 1.23 2.65 0.03
CA GLU A 100 1.46 2.90 -1.39
C GLU A 100 2.76 2.23 -1.78
N VAL A 101 2.72 1.25 -2.66
CA VAL A 101 3.90 0.55 -3.16
C VAL A 101 3.77 0.45 -4.66
N ASP A 102 4.75 1.03 -5.35
CA ASP A 102 4.87 0.96 -6.80
C ASP A 102 5.43 -0.42 -7.23
N VAL A 103 5.26 -0.77 -8.50
CA VAL A 103 5.78 -2.03 -9.09
C VAL A 103 7.29 -2.21 -8.90
N SER A 104 8.05 -1.12 -8.79
CA SER A 104 9.48 -1.18 -8.46
C SER A 104 9.76 -1.67 -7.04
N GLY A 105 8.82 -1.49 -6.12
CA GLY A 105 8.95 -1.69 -4.68
C GLY A 105 9.29 -0.43 -3.89
N ALA A 106 9.44 0.71 -4.57
CA ALA A 106 9.44 2.03 -3.93
C ALA A 106 8.05 2.33 -3.37
N GLY A 107 7.96 3.14 -2.32
CA GLY A 107 6.66 3.38 -1.70
C GLY A 107 6.72 3.95 -0.29
N THR A 108 5.55 3.99 0.34
CA THR A 108 5.36 4.43 1.72
C THR A 108 4.40 3.52 2.47
N LEU A 109 4.72 3.25 3.73
CA LEU A 109 3.85 2.65 4.72
C LEU A 109 3.65 3.67 5.85
N LYS A 110 2.39 3.95 6.18
CA LYS A 110 1.95 4.64 7.39
C LYS A 110 0.97 3.70 8.07
N LEU A 111 1.40 3.05 9.15
CA LEU A 111 0.62 2.01 9.83
C LEU A 111 0.54 2.31 11.32
N PRO A 112 -0.64 2.22 11.94
CA PRO A 112 -0.76 2.26 13.40
C PRO A 112 -0.17 0.98 14.01
N GLY A 113 0.30 1.07 15.26
CA GLY A 113 0.79 -0.12 15.94
C GLY A 113 1.52 0.15 17.24
N PHE A 114 2.27 -0.87 17.65
CA PHE A 114 3.06 -0.87 18.87
C PHE A 114 4.51 -1.19 18.56
N ARG A 115 5.43 -0.55 19.28
CA ARG A 115 6.86 -0.86 19.28
C ARG A 115 7.29 -1.36 20.66
N LEU A 116 7.86 -2.55 20.69
CA LEU A 116 8.48 -3.09 21.90
C LEU A 116 9.89 -2.55 22.09
N LYS A 117 10.41 -2.60 23.33
CA LYS A 117 11.76 -2.11 23.66
C LYS A 117 12.89 -2.68 22.81
N ASN A 118 12.73 -3.92 22.34
CA ASN A 118 13.72 -4.61 21.51
C ASN A 118 13.60 -4.27 20.01
N GLY A 119 12.71 -3.35 19.61
CA GLY A 119 12.53 -2.92 18.22
C GLY A 119 11.56 -3.78 17.41
N ILE A 120 10.90 -4.77 18.02
CA ILE A 120 9.79 -5.50 17.40
C ILE A 120 8.61 -4.55 17.20
N LEU A 121 8.00 -4.65 16.04
CA LEU A 121 6.79 -3.92 15.65
C LEU A 121 5.60 -4.87 15.60
N LEU A 122 4.49 -4.42 16.18
CA LEU A 122 3.17 -5.01 16.10
C LEU A 122 2.25 -3.97 15.45
N LEU A 123 2.24 -3.96 14.12
CA LEU A 123 1.43 -3.04 13.32
C LEU A 123 0.09 -3.70 13.00
N TYR A 124 -0.92 -2.92 12.67
CA TYR A 124 -2.22 -3.49 12.32
C TYR A 124 -2.95 -2.68 11.27
N ILE A 125 -3.89 -3.34 10.59
CA ILE A 125 -4.89 -2.74 9.72
C ILE A 125 -6.24 -3.30 10.13
N LEU A 126 -7.16 -2.43 10.53
CA LEU A 126 -8.57 -2.76 10.72
C LEU A 126 -9.35 -2.04 9.62
N PRO A 127 -9.78 -2.75 8.56
CA PRO A 127 -10.37 -2.12 7.38
C PRO A 127 -11.73 -1.51 7.72
N LYS A 128 -11.86 -0.22 7.47
CA LYS A 128 -13.12 0.53 7.56
C LYS A 128 -12.98 1.74 6.64
N TYR A 129 -13.86 1.85 5.65
CA TYR A 129 -13.70 2.85 4.60
C TYR A 129 -15.04 3.48 4.23
N ILE A 130 -15.01 4.77 3.92
CA ILE A 130 -16.02 5.47 3.14
C ILE A 130 -15.31 6.08 1.93
N PHE A 131 -15.80 5.77 0.72
CA PHE A 131 -15.22 6.24 -0.53
C PHE A 131 -16.08 7.38 -1.10
N GLU A 132 -15.46 8.55 -1.28
CA GLU A 132 -16.11 9.75 -1.80
C GLU A 132 -15.38 10.25 -3.05
N PHE A 133 -16.09 10.31 -4.17
CA PHE A 133 -15.57 10.83 -5.42
C PHE A 133 -15.91 12.32 -5.54
N SER A 134 -14.98 13.14 -6.00
CA SER A 134 -15.24 14.57 -6.20
C SER A 134 -16.29 14.85 -7.29
N GLN A 135 -16.53 13.88 -8.17
CA GLN A 135 -17.50 13.92 -9.26
C GLN A 135 -18.09 12.50 -9.45
N GLU A 136 -19.34 12.42 -9.88
CA GLU A 136 -20.02 11.13 -10.13
C GLU A 136 -19.42 10.37 -11.32
N ASN A 137 -18.82 11.11 -12.25
CA ASN A 137 -18.22 10.56 -13.45
C ASN A 137 -16.93 11.28 -13.83
N LEU A 138 -16.07 10.57 -14.55
CA LEU A 138 -14.90 11.08 -15.23
C LEU A 138 -15.18 10.97 -16.74
N THR A 139 -15.06 12.09 -17.46
CA THR A 139 -15.39 12.14 -18.89
C THR A 139 -14.18 12.63 -19.70
N LEU A 140 -13.83 11.89 -20.75
CA LEU A 140 -12.79 12.25 -21.72
C LEU A 140 -13.45 12.45 -23.08
N VAL A 141 -13.28 13.63 -23.68
CA VAL A 141 -13.94 13.97 -24.95
C VAL A 141 -12.93 14.57 -25.92
N THR A 142 -12.95 14.08 -27.16
CA THR A 142 -12.32 14.73 -28.31
C THR A 142 -13.39 15.08 -29.34
N GLN A 143 -12.99 15.57 -30.52
CA GLN A 143 -13.95 15.81 -31.60
C GLN A 143 -14.61 14.52 -32.13
N GLU A 144 -13.94 13.36 -31.99
CA GLU A 144 -14.36 12.10 -32.63
C GLU A 144 -14.39 10.92 -31.66
N ASP A 145 -13.93 11.10 -30.42
CA ASP A 145 -13.85 10.06 -29.40
C ASP A 145 -14.52 10.49 -28.11
N TYR A 146 -15.11 9.54 -27.41
CA TYR A 146 -15.78 9.74 -26.12
C TYR A 146 -15.49 8.57 -25.18
N ALA A 147 -15.20 8.89 -23.92
CA ALA A 147 -15.16 7.93 -22.84
C ALA A 147 -15.80 8.52 -21.59
N GLN A 148 -16.63 7.74 -20.91
CA GLN A 148 -17.20 8.09 -19.63
C GLN A 148 -17.03 6.95 -18.64
N ILE A 149 -16.62 7.30 -17.43
CA ILE A 149 -16.45 6.37 -16.33
C ILE A 149 -17.39 6.80 -15.22
N THR A 150 -18.28 5.91 -14.79
CA THR A 150 -19.14 6.13 -13.62
C THR A 150 -18.63 5.28 -12.46
N PHE A 151 -18.54 5.88 -11.27
CA PHE A 151 -18.01 5.21 -10.09
C PHE A 151 -19.11 4.80 -9.13
N SER A 152 -18.96 3.66 -8.49
CA SER A 152 -19.86 3.16 -7.45
C SER A 152 -19.05 2.67 -6.25
N PRO A 153 -19.18 3.28 -5.07
CA PRO A 153 -18.48 2.83 -3.87
C PRO A 153 -18.95 1.43 -3.45
N LEU A 154 -18.02 0.64 -2.91
CA LEU A 154 -18.23 -0.67 -2.31
C LEU A 154 -17.73 -0.64 -0.85
N GLU A 155 -17.99 -1.70 -0.09
CA GLU A 155 -17.56 -1.81 1.31
C GLU A 155 -16.05 -1.64 1.50
N TYR A 156 -15.24 -2.28 0.65
CA TYR A 156 -13.78 -2.26 0.73
C TYR A 156 -13.11 -1.67 -0.51
N GLY A 157 -13.85 -0.94 -1.34
CA GLY A 157 -13.32 -0.47 -2.60
C GLY A 157 -14.34 0.28 -3.44
N PHE A 158 -14.20 0.17 -4.75
CA PHE A 158 -15.16 0.75 -5.68
C PHE A 158 -15.17 0.00 -7.01
N ARG A 159 -16.29 0.16 -7.72
CA ARG A 159 -16.48 -0.30 -9.08
C ARG A 159 -16.47 0.89 -10.03
N GLY A 160 -15.90 0.72 -11.22
CA GLY A 160 -16.04 1.66 -12.33
C GLY A 160 -16.68 0.99 -13.53
N GLU A 161 -17.70 1.63 -14.09
CA GLU A 161 -18.34 1.25 -15.36
C GLU A 161 -17.84 2.20 -16.44
N VAL A 162 -17.31 1.65 -17.55
CA VAL A 162 -16.61 2.37 -18.61
C VAL A 162 -17.41 2.27 -19.89
N SER A 163 -17.91 3.41 -20.38
CA SER A 163 -18.63 3.54 -21.65
C SER A 163 -17.74 4.24 -22.68
N LEU A 164 -17.46 3.57 -23.80
CA LEU A 164 -16.53 4.04 -24.83
C LEU A 164 -17.22 4.17 -26.20
N SER A 165 -16.84 5.22 -26.93
CA SER A 165 -17.09 5.38 -28.36
C SER A 165 -15.82 5.96 -28.99
N LEU A 166 -14.93 5.08 -29.47
CA LEU A 166 -13.62 5.45 -30.01
C LEU A 166 -13.58 5.29 -31.53
N ASN A 167 -13.04 6.29 -32.22
CA ASN A 167 -12.84 6.33 -33.67
C ASN A 167 -11.36 6.55 -34.03
N LYS A 168 -10.70 7.51 -33.38
CA LYS A 168 -9.26 7.82 -33.55
C LYS A 168 -8.39 7.38 -32.38
N ALA A 169 -8.96 7.36 -31.18
CA ALA A 169 -8.30 6.84 -30.00
C ALA A 169 -8.07 5.34 -30.14
N LYS A 170 -6.89 4.89 -29.73
CA LYS A 170 -6.53 3.46 -29.75
C LYS A 170 -7.11 2.72 -28.56
N GLU A 171 -7.14 3.38 -27.41
CA GLU A 171 -7.48 2.77 -26.12
C GLU A 171 -7.72 3.88 -25.08
N VAL A 172 -8.38 3.48 -23.99
CA VAL A 172 -8.54 4.25 -22.76
C VAL A 172 -7.87 3.50 -21.62
N ARG A 173 -7.12 4.23 -20.80
CA ARG A 173 -6.49 3.74 -19.59
C ARG A 173 -7.07 4.48 -18.40
N ILE A 174 -7.35 3.75 -17.32
CA ILE A 174 -7.79 4.30 -16.05
C ILE A 174 -6.78 3.87 -15.00
N LEU A 175 -6.25 4.84 -14.27
CA LEU A 175 -5.25 4.62 -13.22
C LEU A 175 -5.76 5.16 -11.88
N LEU A 176 -5.45 4.44 -10.80
CA LEU A 176 -5.46 4.98 -9.45
C LEU A 176 -4.06 5.49 -9.13
N LYS A 177 -3.94 6.74 -8.69
CA LYS A 177 -2.67 7.33 -8.27
C LYS A 177 -2.69 7.71 -6.79
N GLY A 178 -1.67 7.23 -6.08
CA GLY A 178 -1.25 7.76 -4.80
C GLY A 178 -0.15 8.80 -4.97
N ASN A 179 0.50 9.15 -3.86
CA ASN A 179 1.65 10.06 -3.87
C ASN A 179 2.94 9.40 -4.40
N LYS A 180 3.05 8.08 -4.27
CA LYS A 180 4.27 7.29 -4.54
C LYS A 180 4.05 6.06 -5.41
N ALA A 181 2.81 5.74 -5.76
CA ALA A 181 2.46 4.57 -6.53
C ALA A 181 1.32 4.88 -7.51
N GLU A 182 1.23 4.09 -8.58
CA GLU A 182 0.12 4.08 -9.51
C GLU A 182 -0.29 2.64 -9.83
N GLU A 183 -1.59 2.42 -10.03
CA GLU A 183 -2.12 1.12 -10.43
C GLU A 183 -3.11 1.26 -11.58
N PHE A 184 -3.01 0.35 -12.55
CA PHE A 184 -3.99 0.26 -13.63
C PHE A 184 -5.28 -0.37 -13.12
N LEU A 185 -6.39 0.34 -13.33
CA LEU A 185 -7.74 -0.13 -13.02
C LEU A 185 -8.41 -0.74 -14.24
N PHE A 186 -8.18 -0.12 -15.40
CA PHE A 186 -8.78 -0.51 -16.68
C PHE A 186 -7.83 -0.11 -17.81
N TRP A 187 -7.74 -0.96 -18.83
CA TRP A 187 -7.00 -0.68 -20.05
C TRP A 187 -7.64 -1.47 -21.19
N ASP A 188 -8.43 -0.77 -22.00
CA ASP A 188 -9.12 -1.39 -23.12
C ASP A 188 -9.51 -0.36 -24.20
N ASN A 189 -9.96 -0.84 -25.35
CA ASN A 189 -10.58 -0.06 -26.41
C ASN A 189 -12.09 -0.33 -26.55
N GLU A 190 -12.63 -1.25 -25.78
CA GLU A 190 -14.06 -1.55 -25.68
C GLU A 190 -14.66 -1.12 -24.33
N SER A 191 -15.99 -0.96 -24.29
CA SER A 191 -16.70 -0.67 -23.03
C SER A 191 -16.57 -1.85 -22.07
N GLY A 192 -16.55 -1.59 -20.77
CA GLY A 192 -16.36 -2.63 -19.77
C GLY A 192 -16.53 -2.14 -18.34
N SER A 193 -16.08 -2.94 -17.38
CA SER A 193 -16.11 -2.57 -15.97
C SER A 193 -14.87 -3.07 -15.26
N PHE A 194 -14.53 -2.43 -14.14
CA PHE A 194 -13.46 -2.87 -13.25
C PHE A 194 -13.91 -2.78 -11.79
N THR A 195 -13.25 -3.55 -10.93
CA THR A 195 -13.43 -3.47 -9.48
C THR A 195 -12.06 -3.38 -8.83
N TYR A 196 -11.91 -2.43 -7.92
CA TYR A 196 -10.67 -2.24 -7.16
C TYR A 196 -10.99 -2.31 -5.67
N ASN A 197 -10.31 -3.22 -4.96
CA ASN A 197 -10.44 -3.39 -3.52
C ASN A 197 -9.17 -2.92 -2.82
N PHE A 198 -9.37 -2.11 -1.80
CA PHE A 198 -8.38 -1.84 -0.75
C PHE A 198 -8.23 -3.11 0.11
N ILE A 199 -7.29 -3.13 1.04
CA ILE A 199 -7.13 -4.25 1.99
C ILE A 199 -8.46 -4.45 2.72
N ASP A 200 -9.07 -5.61 2.53
CA ASP A 200 -10.43 -5.98 2.95
C ASP A 200 -10.45 -6.91 4.16
N GLU A 201 -9.30 -7.44 4.56
CA GLU A 201 -9.13 -8.30 5.74
C GLU A 201 -8.42 -7.57 6.91
N PRO A 202 -8.85 -7.77 8.17
CA PRO A 202 -8.10 -7.32 9.34
C PRO A 202 -6.72 -8.00 9.42
N LEU A 203 -5.65 -7.20 9.55
CA LEU A 203 -4.27 -7.67 9.59
C LEU A 203 -3.58 -7.31 10.91
N ALA A 204 -2.89 -8.29 11.50
CA ALA A 204 -1.80 -8.06 12.46
C ALA A 204 -0.47 -8.32 11.74
N ILE A 205 0.42 -7.33 11.75
CA ILE A 205 1.68 -7.33 11.03
C ILE A 205 2.82 -7.28 12.04
N ILE A 206 3.65 -8.32 12.03
CA ILE A 206 4.75 -8.50 12.97
C ILE A 206 6.05 -8.40 12.21
N SER A 207 6.93 -7.52 12.65
CA SER A 207 8.24 -7.35 12.04
C SER A 207 9.21 -6.73 13.04
N HIS A 208 10.38 -6.34 12.58
CA HIS A 208 11.29 -5.48 13.33
C HIS A 208 11.43 -4.15 12.62
N GLU A 209 11.58 -3.07 13.38
CA GLU A 209 11.71 -1.69 12.86
C GLU A 209 12.87 -1.47 11.88
N LYS A 210 13.79 -2.43 11.74
CA LYS A 210 14.95 -2.37 10.84
C LYS A 210 14.76 -3.25 9.60
N LEU A 211 13.74 -4.09 9.59
CA LEU A 211 13.52 -5.11 8.57
C LEU A 211 12.46 -4.67 7.58
N ILE A 212 11.24 -4.37 8.05
CA ILE A 212 10.08 -4.07 7.18
C ILE A 212 10.41 -3.02 6.11
N THR A 213 9.98 -3.28 4.88
CA THR A 213 10.06 -2.36 3.75
C THR A 213 8.70 -2.32 3.03
N PRO A 214 8.39 -1.26 2.25
CA PRO A 214 7.18 -1.22 1.44
C PRO A 214 7.08 -2.43 0.50
N LYS A 215 8.19 -2.78 -0.16
CA LYS A 215 8.29 -3.97 -1.02
C LYS A 215 7.99 -5.28 -0.31
N GLU A 216 8.57 -5.52 0.86
CA GLU A 216 8.32 -6.76 1.62
C GLU A 216 6.88 -6.84 2.12
N PHE A 217 6.28 -5.69 2.46
CA PHE A 217 4.86 -5.59 2.82
C PHE A 217 3.92 -5.94 1.67
N ALA A 218 4.10 -5.33 0.50
CA ALA A 218 3.29 -5.67 -0.67
C ALA A 218 3.39 -7.18 -1.00
N ARG A 219 4.62 -7.72 -0.95
CA ARG A 219 4.87 -9.14 -1.22
C ARG A 219 4.22 -10.07 -0.20
N SER A 220 4.14 -9.70 1.09
CA SER A 220 3.45 -10.55 2.08
C SER A 220 1.94 -10.63 1.83
N LEU A 221 1.38 -9.71 1.04
CA LEU A 221 0.01 -9.74 0.54
C LEU A 221 -0.11 -10.41 -0.85
N GLY A 222 0.99 -10.94 -1.40
CA GLY A 222 1.03 -11.50 -2.75
C GLY A 222 0.93 -10.45 -3.86
N LYS A 223 1.23 -9.18 -3.56
CA LYS A 223 1.13 -8.05 -4.48
C LYS A 223 2.51 -7.53 -4.88
N VAL A 224 2.61 -7.00 -6.10
CA VAL A 224 3.81 -6.29 -6.61
C VAL A 224 3.68 -4.78 -6.48
N SER A 225 2.45 -4.27 -6.58
CA SER A 225 2.03 -2.89 -6.31
C SER A 225 0.80 -2.92 -5.40
N ILE A 226 0.61 -1.88 -4.60
CA ILE A 226 -0.58 -1.73 -3.76
C ILE A 226 -0.81 -0.26 -3.43
N ILE A 227 -2.04 0.22 -3.62
CA ILE A 227 -2.56 1.49 -3.09
C ILE A 227 -3.76 1.16 -2.21
N SER A 228 -3.65 1.46 -0.91
CA SER A 228 -4.70 1.16 0.05
C SER A 228 -4.60 2.05 1.30
N GLY A 229 -5.74 2.46 1.83
CA GLY A 229 -5.83 3.18 3.11
C GLY A 229 -6.61 4.47 3.02
N HIS A 230 -6.26 5.44 3.85
CA HIS A 230 -7.05 6.66 4.06
C HIS A 230 -6.38 7.88 3.41
N GLY A 231 -7.17 8.93 3.23
CA GLY A 231 -6.77 10.22 2.66
C GLY A 231 -7.16 10.37 1.19
N GLU A 232 -6.54 11.34 0.51
CA GLU A 232 -6.84 11.66 -0.88
C GLU A 232 -6.00 10.82 -1.86
N PHE A 233 -6.63 10.39 -2.94
CA PHE A 233 -6.07 9.73 -4.12
C PHE A 233 -6.62 10.40 -5.38
N GLU A 234 -6.02 10.11 -6.53
CA GLU A 234 -6.46 10.60 -7.83
C GLU A 234 -6.84 9.43 -8.74
N ILE A 235 -8.00 9.52 -9.40
CA ILE A 235 -8.34 8.62 -10.49
C ILE A 235 -8.12 9.38 -11.79
N VAL A 236 -7.27 8.83 -12.64
CA VAL A 236 -6.83 9.44 -13.88
C VAL A 236 -7.33 8.62 -15.05
N GLY A 237 -8.01 9.28 -15.99
CA GLY A 237 -8.39 8.72 -17.27
C GLY A 237 -7.48 9.27 -18.35
N GLU A 238 -6.95 8.38 -19.19
CA GLU A 238 -6.09 8.73 -20.31
C GLU A 238 -6.65 8.11 -21.59
N MET A 239 -6.94 8.93 -22.59
CA MET A 239 -7.33 8.48 -23.92
C MET A 239 -6.14 8.61 -24.86
N VAL A 240 -5.66 7.48 -25.38
CA VAL A 240 -4.42 7.40 -26.16
C VAL A 240 -4.75 7.56 -27.65
N LEU A 241 -4.38 8.70 -28.24
CA LEU A 241 -4.58 8.97 -29.66
C LEU A 241 -3.39 8.46 -30.49
N SER A 242 -3.61 8.37 -31.81
CA SER A 242 -2.52 8.19 -32.76
C SER A 242 -1.46 9.32 -32.63
N LEU A 243 -0.18 8.99 -32.87
CA LEU A 243 0.97 9.92 -32.78
C LEU A 243 1.34 10.40 -31.35
N LYS A 244 1.05 9.61 -30.30
CA LYS A 244 1.40 9.89 -28.89
C LYS A 244 0.78 11.18 -28.33
N LYS A 245 -0.35 11.62 -28.87
CA LYS A 245 -1.18 12.61 -28.20
C LYS A 245 -2.09 11.90 -27.21
N GLU A 246 -2.26 12.47 -26.03
CA GLU A 246 -3.10 11.90 -24.99
C GLU A 246 -4.03 13.00 -24.47
N VAL A 247 -5.30 12.65 -24.29
CA VAL A 247 -6.24 13.48 -23.54
C VAL A 247 -6.34 12.88 -22.16
N ARG A 248 -6.17 13.72 -21.14
CA ARG A 248 -6.11 13.30 -19.75
C ARG A 248 -7.03 14.17 -18.91
N GLU A 249 -7.83 13.52 -18.10
CA GLU A 249 -8.67 14.13 -17.08
C GLU A 249 -8.48 13.36 -15.77
N SER A 250 -8.77 14.02 -14.66
CA SER A 250 -8.69 13.38 -13.35
C SER A 250 -9.74 13.87 -12.38
N ILE A 251 -10.11 12.99 -11.45
CA ILE A 251 -10.97 13.30 -10.32
C ILE A 251 -10.28 12.87 -9.02
N LYS A 252 -10.69 13.47 -7.91
CA LYS A 252 -10.23 13.06 -6.58
C LYS A 252 -11.10 11.95 -6.02
N LEU A 253 -10.45 11.04 -5.30
CA LEU A 253 -11.06 10.05 -4.44
C LEU A 253 -10.60 10.31 -3.00
N ALA A 254 -11.52 10.65 -2.11
CA ALA A 254 -11.26 10.72 -0.67
C ALA A 254 -11.68 9.41 0.00
N VAL A 255 -10.84 8.89 0.89
CA VAL A 255 -11.14 7.69 1.69
C VAL A 255 -11.04 8.02 3.17
N THR A 256 -12.16 7.86 3.87
CA THR A 256 -12.36 8.19 5.30
C THR A 256 -12.95 6.99 6.06
N PHE A 257 -13.36 7.18 7.32
CA PHE A 257 -13.87 6.12 8.22
C PHE A 257 -15.39 5.99 8.24
#